data_AF-A0A0W0RPZ8-F1
#
_entry.id   AF-A0A0W0RPZ8-F1
#
_cell.length_a   1.000
_cell.length_b   1.000
_cell.length_c   1.000
_cell.angle_alpha   90.00
_cell.angle_beta   90.00
_cell.angle_gamma   90.00
#
_symmetry.space_group_name_H-M   'P 1'
#
loop_
_entity.id
_entity.type
_entity.pdbx_description
1 polymer ?
#
loop_
_entity_poly.entity_id
_entity_poly.type
_entity_poly.pdbx_seq_one_letter_code
_entity_poly.pdbx_strand_id
1 'polypeptide(L)'
;MELDSNISRKSEFLIGSVLLSIQGATKNLREALENGNSQIILIRRRELHLVLQRGELFNNKCSPIISIMAFRLLRNLKSEVLIANSLIYDASLVLSQSLSLA
;
A
#
# COMPACT_ATOMS: atom_id res chain seq x y z
N MET A 1 1.65 -31.24 -13.00
CA MET A 1 0.55 -30.28 -13.23
C MET A 1 -0.03 -29.67 -11.95
N GLU A 2 -0.04 -30.36 -10.80
CA GLU A 2 -0.55 -29.79 -9.53
C GLU A 2 0.42 -28.86 -8.78
N LEU A 3 1.72 -28.98 -9.05
CA LEU A 3 2.74 -28.16 -8.38
C LEU A 3 2.64 -26.68 -8.82
N ASP A 4 2.45 -26.45 -10.12
CA ASP A 4 2.40 -25.11 -10.72
C ASP A 4 1.12 -24.35 -10.34
N SER A 5 0.00 -25.06 -10.17
CA SER A 5 -1.27 -24.45 -9.75
C SER A 5 -1.26 -24.01 -8.28
N ASN A 6 -0.61 -24.79 -7.41
CA ASN A 6 -0.44 -24.44 -5.99
C ASN A 6 0.51 -23.24 -5.80
N ILE A 7 1.57 -23.15 -6.60
CA ILE A 7 2.48 -21.98 -6.60
C ILE A 7 1.73 -20.73 -7.08
N SER A 8 0.95 -20.83 -8.15
CA SER A 8 0.16 -19.69 -8.67
C SER A 8 -0.85 -19.16 -7.65
N ARG A 9 -1.61 -20.03 -6.99
CA ARG A 9 -2.60 -19.63 -5.96
C ARG A 9 -1.94 -18.95 -4.76
N LYS A 10 -0.77 -19.44 -4.33
CA LYS A 10 -0.02 -18.83 -3.23
C LYS A 10 0.44 -17.42 -3.57
N SER A 11 0.96 -17.20 -4.78
CA SER A 11 1.35 -15.87 -5.27
C SER A 11 0.15 -14.92 -5.35
N GLU A 12 -0.99 -15.38 -5.89
CA GLU A 12 -2.22 -14.59 -5.94
C GLU A 12 -2.70 -14.15 -4.55
N PHE A 13 -2.71 -15.08 -3.59
CA PHE A 13 -3.10 -14.79 -2.21
C PHE A 13 -2.18 -13.75 -1.56
N LEU A 14 -0.87 -13.88 -1.73
CA LEU A 14 0.10 -12.95 -1.16
C LEU A 14 -0.04 -11.55 -1.77
N ILE A 15 -0.12 -11.44 -3.10
CA ILE A 15 -0.28 -10.15 -3.78
C ILE A 15 -1.61 -9.50 -3.37
N GLY A 16 -2.70 -10.28 -3.31
CA GLY A 16 -4.01 -9.80 -2.89
C GLY A 16 -4.02 -9.28 -1.45
N SER A 17 -3.37 -10.00 -0.53
CA SER A 17 -3.27 -9.60 0.88
C SER A 17 -2.49 -8.29 1.06
N VAL A 18 -1.38 -8.13 0.33
CA VAL A 18 -0.59 -6.90 0.34
C VAL A 18 -1.41 -5.74 -0.25
N LEU A 19 -2.06 -5.96 -1.39
CA LEU A 19 -2.92 -4.95 -2.03
C LEU A 19 -4.00 -4.45 -1.08
N LEU A 20 -4.75 -5.35 -0.44
CA LEU A 20 -5.81 -4.98 0.51
C LEU A 20 -5.27 -4.19 1.72
N SER A 21 -4.10 -4.59 2.22
CA SER A 21 -3.47 -3.91 3.36
C SER A 21 -3.08 -2.47 3.00
N ILE A 22 -2.49 -2.26 1.82
CA ILE A 22 -2.14 -0.92 1.34
C ILE A 22 -3.42 -0.10 1.11
N GLN A 23 -4.43 -0.65 0.43
CA GLN A 23 -5.71 0.04 0.19
C GLN A 23 -6.38 0.51 1.48
N GLY A 24 -6.41 -0.34 2.51
CA GLY A 24 -6.96 0.01 3.82
C GLY A 24 -6.18 1.17 4.48
N ALA A 25 -4.84 1.10 4.45
CA ALA A 25 -4.00 2.16 5.01
C ALA A 25 -4.08 3.47 4.20
N THR A 26 -4.17 3.40 2.87
CA THR A 26 -4.40 4.56 1.99
C THR A 26 -5.72 5.24 2.35
N LYS A 27 -6.80 4.48 2.50
CA LYS A 27 -8.12 5.00 2.88
C LYS A 27 -8.06 5.70 4.25
N ASN A 28 -7.44 5.07 5.24
CA ASN A 28 -7.31 5.66 6.58
C ASN A 28 -6.54 7.00 6.57
N LEU A 29 -5.46 7.10 5.77
CA LEU A 29 -4.72 8.36 5.64
C LEU A 29 -5.52 9.43 4.91
N ARG A 30 -6.29 9.05 3.88
CA ARG A 30 -7.15 9.98 3.14
C ARG A 30 -8.22 10.57 4.07
N GLU A 31 -8.91 9.72 4.84
CA GLU A 31 -9.88 10.16 5.83
C GLU A 31 -9.23 11.06 6.90
N ALA A 32 -7.99 10.77 7.31
CA ALA A 32 -7.26 11.63 8.24
C ALA A 32 -6.96 13.02 7.66
N LEU A 33 -6.58 13.10 6.38
CA LEU A 33 -6.34 14.36 5.67
C LEU A 33 -7.62 15.20 5.54
N GLU A 34 -8.74 14.56 5.20
CA GLU A 34 -10.05 15.23 5.12
C GLU A 34 -10.51 15.77 6.48
N ASN A 35 -10.20 15.06 7.57
CA ASN A 35 -10.49 15.51 8.93
C ASN A 35 -9.58 16.65 9.42
N GLY A 36 -8.45 16.92 8.76
CA GLY A 36 -7.53 18.02 9.10
C GLY A 36 -6.77 17.88 10.43
N ASN A 37 -6.96 16.80 11.19
CA ASN A 37 -6.26 16.60 12.46
C ASN A 37 -4.81 16.14 12.21
N SER A 38 -3.87 17.06 12.43
CA SER A 38 -2.43 16.85 12.21
C SER A 38 -1.86 15.66 12.98
N GLN A 39 -2.31 15.38 14.19
CA GLN A 39 -1.82 14.22 14.96
C GLN A 39 -2.26 12.90 14.32
N ILE A 40 -3.52 12.83 13.88
CA ILE A 40 -4.06 11.64 13.19
C ILE A 40 -3.36 11.47 11.84
N ILE A 41 -3.15 12.54 11.09
CA ILE A 41 -2.42 12.52 9.81
C ILE A 41 -1.01 11.96 10.02
N LEU A 42 -0.28 12.41 11.06
CA LEU A 42 1.06 11.90 11.37
C LEU A 42 1.06 10.40 11.65
N ILE A 43 0.10 9.91 12.44
CA ILE A 43 -0.03 8.48 12.79
C ILE A 43 -0.34 7.67 11.52
N ARG A 44 -1.37 8.04 10.76
CA ARG A 44 -1.79 7.30 9.57
C ARG A 44 -0.74 7.33 8.46
N ARG A 45 0.02 8.42 8.32
CA ARG A 45 1.14 8.51 7.37
C ARG A 45 2.23 7.50 7.72
N ARG A 46 2.58 7.36 9.01
CA ARG A 46 3.56 6.37 9.48
C ARG A 46 3.06 4.93 9.28
N GLU A 47 1.79 4.67 9.59
CA GLU A 47 1.18 3.35 9.34
C GLU A 47 1.25 2.96 7.87
N LEU A 48 0.85 3.84 6.95
CA LEU A 48 0.92 3.59 5.52
C LEU A 48 2.36 3.33 5.05
N HIS A 49 3.33 4.10 5.54
CA HIS A 49 4.73 3.90 5.24
C HIS A 49 5.23 2.50 5.69
N LEU A 50 4.86 2.06 6.89
CA LEU A 50 5.20 0.72 7.39
C LEU A 50 4.56 -0.39 6.58
N VAL A 51 3.30 -0.22 6.15
CA VAL A 51 2.61 -1.18 5.29
C VAL A 51 3.31 -1.30 3.92
N LEU A 52 3.73 -0.17 3.33
CA LEU A 52 4.48 -0.17 2.07
C LEU A 52 5.82 -0.90 2.20
N GLN A 53 6.62 -0.60 3.23
CA GLN A 53 7.89 -1.29 3.48
C GLN A 53 7.70 -2.81 3.62
N ARG A 54 6.67 -3.25 4.36
CA ARG A 54 6.34 -4.66 4.48
C ARG A 54 5.92 -5.25 3.13
N GLY A 55 5.12 -4.53 2.35
CA GLY A 55 4.68 -4.94 1.01
C GLY A 55 5.83 -5.16 0.02
N GLU A 56 6.85 -4.30 0.03
CA GLU A 56 8.05 -4.44 -0.81
C GLU A 56 8.82 -5.74 -0.50
N LEU A 57 8.97 -6.07 0.79
CA LEU A 57 9.60 -7.32 1.23
C LEU A 57 8.86 -8.56 0.73
N PHE A 58 7.53 -8.49 0.56
CA PHE A 58 6.73 -9.58 0.01
C PHE A 58 6.79 -9.67 -1.51
N ASN A 59 6.82 -8.53 -2.21
CA ASN A 59 6.91 -8.51 -3.67
C ASN A 59 8.22 -9.13 -4.16
N ASN A 60 9.33 -8.91 -3.45
CA ASN A 60 10.64 -9.50 -3.75
C ASN A 60 10.71 -11.02 -3.53
N LYS A 61 9.70 -11.62 -2.88
CA LYS A 61 9.60 -13.07 -2.62
C LYS A 61 8.56 -13.77 -3.50
N CYS A 62 7.86 -13.06 -4.37
CA CYS A 62 6.86 -13.67 -5.23
C CYS A 62 7.52 -14.44 -6.39
N SER A 63 7.17 -15.72 -6.51
CA SER A 63 7.48 -16.60 -7.64
C SER A 63 6.97 -16.03 -8.97
N PRO A 64 7.44 -16.52 -10.12
CA PRO A 64 7.01 -16.03 -11.43
C PRO A 64 5.49 -16.00 -11.56
N ILE A 65 5.00 -14.97 -12.27
CA ILE A 65 3.57 -14.73 -12.51
C ILE A 65 3.15 -15.65 -13.65
N ILE A 66 2.39 -16.69 -13.31
CA ILE A 66 1.99 -17.72 -14.29
C ILE A 66 0.51 -17.55 -14.70
N SER A 67 -0.27 -16.77 -13.96
CA SER A 67 -1.70 -16.53 -14.24
C SER A 67 -2.04 -15.08 -14.57
N ILE A 68 -3.09 -14.89 -15.38
CA ILE A 68 -3.65 -13.56 -15.70
C ILE A 68 -4.21 -12.85 -14.45
N MET A 69 -4.68 -13.60 -13.46
CA MET A 69 -5.17 -13.04 -12.19
C MET A 69 -4.02 -12.45 -11.40
N ALA A 70 -2.91 -13.18 -11.25
CA ALA A 70 -1.71 -12.69 -10.59
C ALA A 70 -1.14 -11.44 -11.30
N PHE A 71 -1.17 -11.40 -12.63
CA PHE A 71 -0.78 -10.22 -13.40
C PHE A 71 -1.66 -9.00 -13.09
N ARG A 72 -2.99 -9.17 -13.06
CA ARG A 72 -3.93 -8.08 -12.73
C ARG A 72 -3.74 -7.59 -11.30
N LEU A 73 -3.60 -8.50 -10.35
CA LEU A 73 -3.33 -8.17 -8.95
C LEU A 73 -2.03 -7.38 -8.80
N LEU A 74 -0.95 -7.79 -9.48
CA LEU A 74 0.31 -7.06 -9.44
C LEU A 74 0.18 -5.67 -10.07
N ARG A 75 -0.51 -5.53 -11.20
CA ARG A 75 -0.76 -4.22 -11.80
C ARG A 75 -1.52 -3.30 -10.84
N ASN A 76 -2.56 -3.80 -10.19
CA ASN A 76 -3.33 -3.04 -9.22
C ASN A 76 -2.49 -2.65 -8.01
N LEU A 77 -1.67 -3.58 -7.51
CA LEU A 77 -0.71 -3.31 -6.43
C LEU A 77 0.26 -2.20 -6.80
N LYS A 78 0.85 -2.22 -8.00
CA LYS A 78 1.74 -1.14 -8.47
C LYS A 78 1.02 0.20 -8.51
N SER A 79 -0.21 0.23 -9.02
CA SER A 79 -1.02 1.45 -9.05
C SER A 79 -1.31 1.98 -7.65
N GLU A 80 -1.68 1.10 -6.72
CA GLU A 80 -1.99 1.47 -5.34
C GLU A 80 -0.75 1.98 -4.60
N VAL A 81 0.42 1.38 -4.82
CA VAL A 81 1.70 1.86 -4.26
C VAL A 81 2.01 3.29 -4.72
N LEU A 82 1.76 3.62 -5.99
CA LEU A 82 1.94 4.99 -6.49
C LEU A 82 0.99 5.97 -5.81
N ILE A 83 -0.28 5.60 -5.67
CA ILE A 83 -1.29 6.41 -4.96
C ILE A 83 -0.88 6.63 -3.50
N ALA A 84 -0.48 5.56 -2.81
CA ALA A 84 -0.06 5.61 -1.42
C ALA A 84 1.15 6.53 -1.22
N ASN A 85 2.15 6.46 -2.09
CA ASN A 85 3.33 7.33 -2.03
C ASN A 85 2.97 8.81 -2.27
N SER A 86 2.08 9.10 -3.22
CA SER A 86 1.56 10.46 -3.42
C SER A 86 0.86 10.97 -2.16
N LEU A 87 0.04 10.14 -1.53
CA LEU A 87 -0.71 10.53 -0.33
C LEU A 87 0.21 10.76 0.89
N ILE A 88 1.29 9.99 1.02
CA ILE A 88 2.34 10.23 2.02
C ILE A 88 3.00 11.60 1.78
N TYR A 89 3.27 11.96 0.53
CA TYR A 89 3.83 13.25 0.18
C TYR A 89 2.87 14.39 0.54
N ASP A 90 1.60 14.30 0.15
CA ASP A 90 0.57 15.28 0.48
C ASP A 90 0.44 15.46 2.00
N ALA A 91 0.40 14.36 2.76
CA ALA A 91 0.39 14.40 4.22
C ALA A 91 1.64 15.07 4.80
N SER A 92 2.80 14.90 4.17
CA SER A 92 4.03 15.56 4.59
C SER A 92 3.99 17.06 4.36
N LEU A 93 3.41 17.52 3.25
CA LEU A 93 3.18 18.93 2.98
C LEU A 93 2.26 19.56 4.02
N VAL A 94 1.10 18.94 4.28
CA VAL A 94 0.13 19.43 5.28
C VAL A 94 0.79 19.57 6.66
N LEU A 95 1.48 18.53 7.13
CA LEU A 95 2.15 18.56 8.42
C LEU A 95 3.25 19.63 8.51
N SER A 96 3.97 19.87 7.41
CA SER A 96 5.01 20.91 7.36
C SER A 96 4.40 22.31 7.41
N GLN A 97 3.27 22.52 6.74
CA GLN A 97 2.51 23.77 6.80
C GLN A 97 1.97 24.02 8.21
N SER A 98 1.44 23.00 8.88
CA SER A 98 0.96 23.13 10.27
C SER A 98 2.07 23.55 11.24
N LEU A 99 3.31 23.11 11.02
CA LEU A 99 4.47 23.53 11.81
C LEU A 99 4.90 24.98 11.52
N SER A 100 4.69 25.47 10.30
CA SER A 100 5.03 26.86 9.94
C SER A 100 4.05 27.91 10.49
N LEU A 101 2.88 27.47 10.94
CA LEU A 101 1.81 28.33 11.47
C LEU A 101 1.72 28.32 13.01
N ALA A 102 2.50 27.47 13.67
CA ALA A 102 2.56 27.32 15.13
C ALA A 102 3.73 28.11 15.72
#